data_AF-A0A5N0DTU8-F1
#
_entry.id   AF-A0A5N0DTU8-F1
#
_cell.length_a   1.000
_cell.length_b   1.000
_cell.length_c   1.000
_cell.angle_alpha   90.00
_cell.angle_beta   90.00
_cell.angle_gamma   90.00
#
_symmetry.space_group_name_H-M   'P 1'
#
loop_
_entity.id
_entity.type
_entity.pdbx_description
1 polymer ?
#
loop_
_entity_poly.entity_id
_entity_poly.type
_entity_poly.pdbx_seq_one_letter_code
_entity_poly.pdbx_strand_id
1 'polypeptide(L)'
;MPDVPASMPDPRDPMQIDVDRLVELAAEIERHRHLLRSAADDYRRRVTERVEYLDPPDRDMRLAHAERLIDALMIDPIRHLELDLDAYRAVRDGAPIEFDADRRTYVLRRPRREPLPIRPGLPEHRLGVIARLAGLGLRLEQIQVVALTTAQVKAPNEQAEPPATTPVVRRGTTKPSRSGIHRPHRRRAQRGR
;
A
#
# COMPACT_ATOMS: atom_id res chain seq x y z
N MET A 1 -7.32 -45.35 -48.59
CA MET A 1 -7.22 -43.98 -48.07
C MET A 1 -6.80 -44.06 -46.61
N PRO A 2 -5.50 -43.97 -46.27
CA PRO A 2 -5.08 -44.01 -44.87
C PRO A 2 -5.22 -42.62 -44.22
N ASP A 3 -5.72 -42.62 -42.99
CA ASP A 3 -5.89 -41.46 -42.12
C ASP A 3 -4.56 -40.76 -41.84
N VAL A 4 -4.54 -39.45 -42.05
CA VAL A 4 -3.43 -38.57 -41.67
C VAL A 4 -3.65 -38.18 -40.20
N PRO A 5 -2.78 -38.57 -39.26
CA PRO A 5 -2.91 -38.15 -37.88
C PRO A 5 -2.64 -36.65 -37.75
N ALA A 6 -3.47 -36.00 -36.93
CA ALA A 6 -3.48 -34.58 -36.63
C ALA A 6 -2.08 -34.04 -36.31
N SER A 7 -1.76 -32.90 -36.91
CA SER A 7 -0.54 -32.12 -36.68
C SER A 7 -0.26 -31.96 -35.18
N MET A 8 0.93 -32.41 -34.78
CA MET A 8 1.57 -32.01 -33.53
C MET A 8 1.70 -30.48 -33.51
N PRO A 9 1.42 -29.80 -32.37
CA PRO A 9 1.67 -28.37 -32.25
C PRO A 9 3.16 -28.08 -32.38
N ASP A 10 3.51 -27.12 -33.24
CA ASP A 10 4.89 -26.73 -33.56
C ASP A 10 5.54 -26.07 -32.33
N PRO A 11 6.69 -26.58 -31.83
CA PRO A 11 7.43 -25.99 -30.71
C PRO A 11 8.05 -24.61 -31.02
N ARG A 12 7.81 -24.07 -32.21
CA ARG A 12 8.28 -22.75 -32.67
C ARG A 12 7.22 -21.66 -32.59
N ASP A 13 6.03 -21.92 -32.07
CA ASP A 13 5.03 -20.85 -31.87
C ASP A 13 5.57 -19.91 -30.78
N PRO A 14 6.09 -18.72 -31.15
CA PRO A 14 6.65 -17.81 -30.17
C PRO A 14 5.50 -17.35 -29.27
N MET A 15 5.72 -17.36 -27.95
CA MET A 15 4.84 -16.80 -26.92
C MET A 15 3.77 -15.90 -27.53
N GLN A 16 2.52 -16.35 -27.63
CA GLN A 16 1.43 -15.49 -28.05
C GLN A 16 1.38 -14.33 -27.05
N ILE A 17 2.00 -13.22 -27.42
CA ILE A 17 1.92 -11.97 -26.69
C ILE A 17 0.43 -11.64 -26.74
N ASP A 18 -0.22 -11.73 -25.59
CA ASP A 18 -1.62 -11.38 -25.47
C ASP A 18 -1.76 -9.88 -25.72
N VAL A 19 -2.02 -9.53 -26.99
CA VAL A 19 -2.11 -8.14 -27.44
C VAL A 19 -3.26 -7.44 -26.72
N ASP A 20 -4.35 -8.14 -26.45
CA ASP A 20 -5.50 -7.59 -25.71
C ASP A 20 -5.06 -7.22 -24.29
N ARG A 21 -4.29 -8.10 -23.64
CA ARG A 21 -3.71 -7.81 -22.32
C ARG A 21 -2.80 -6.59 -22.32
N LEU A 22 -1.96 -6.42 -23.33
CA LEU A 22 -1.10 -5.24 -23.46
C LEU A 22 -1.90 -3.96 -23.66
N VAL A 23 -2.97 -4.01 -24.46
CA VAL A 23 -3.89 -2.87 -24.67
C VAL A 23 -4.59 -2.50 -23.36
N GLU A 24 -5.05 -3.48 -22.59
CA GLU A 24 -5.66 -3.24 -21.28
C GLU A 24 -4.68 -2.60 -20.29
N LEU A 25 -3.44 -3.10 -20.24
CA LEU A 25 -2.40 -2.54 -19.39
C LEU A 25 -2.07 -1.10 -19.79
N ALA A 26 -1.92 -0.82 -21.09
CA ALA A 26 -1.67 0.52 -21.60
C ALA A 26 -2.80 1.49 -21.22
N ALA A 27 -4.06 1.08 -21.38
CA ALA A 27 -5.21 1.89 -20.99
C ALA A 27 -5.22 2.16 -19.47
N GLU A 28 -4.81 1.19 -18.66
CA GLU A 28 -4.74 1.36 -17.21
C GLU A 28 -3.58 2.24 -16.77
N ILE A 29 -2.44 2.18 -17.46
CA ILE A 29 -1.30 3.08 -17.25
C ILE A 29 -1.75 4.53 -17.46
N GLU A 30 -2.48 4.83 -18.54
CA GLU A 30 -2.93 6.20 -18.80
C GLU A 30 -3.94 6.70 -17.77
N ARG A 31 -4.87 5.84 -17.33
CA ARG A 31 -5.79 6.17 -16.24
C ARG A 31 -5.03 6.44 -14.93
N HIS A 32 -4.06 5.60 -14.61
CA HIS A 32 -3.23 5.77 -13.42
C HIS A 32 -2.45 7.09 -13.44
N ARG A 33 -1.83 7.42 -14.58
CA ARG A 33 -1.16 8.72 -14.79
C ARG A 33 -2.10 9.89 -14.63
N HIS A 34 -3.32 9.78 -15.15
CA HIS A 34 -4.33 10.82 -15.01
C HIS A 34 -4.69 11.07 -13.54
N LEU A 35 -4.90 10.02 -12.75
CA LEU A 35 -5.19 10.13 -11.31
C LEU A 35 -4.06 10.83 -10.54
N LEU A 36 -2.81 10.49 -10.84
CA LEU A 36 -1.65 11.08 -10.15
C LEU A 36 -1.28 12.47 -10.63
N ARG A 37 -1.75 12.91 -11.81
CA ARG A 37 -1.30 14.15 -12.47
C ARG A 37 -1.32 15.35 -11.53
N SER A 38 -2.46 15.63 -10.90
CA SER A 38 -2.59 16.79 -10.02
C SER A 38 -1.64 16.72 -8.82
N ALA A 39 -1.47 15.54 -8.21
CA ALA A 39 -0.58 15.37 -7.06
C ALA A 39 0.90 15.48 -7.47
N ALA A 40 1.26 14.96 -8.64
CA ALA A 40 2.61 15.05 -9.20
C ALA A 40 2.97 16.48 -9.57
N ASP A 41 2.10 17.21 -10.26
CA ASP A 41 2.37 18.58 -10.70
C ASP A 41 2.48 19.54 -9.51
N ASP A 42 1.62 19.38 -8.51
CA ASP A 42 1.69 20.14 -7.26
C ASP A 42 2.97 19.83 -6.47
N TYR A 43 3.41 18.57 -6.46
CA TYR A 43 4.69 18.18 -5.86
C TYR A 43 5.88 18.80 -6.60
N ARG A 44 5.92 18.71 -7.95
CA ARG A 44 6.96 19.34 -8.78
C ARG A 44 7.09 20.82 -8.48
N ARG A 45 5.97 21.55 -8.52
CA ARG A 45 5.92 22.99 -8.23
C ARG A 45 6.52 23.30 -6.87
N ARG A 46 6.09 22.59 -5.81
CA ARG A 46 6.64 22.78 -4.45
C ARG A 46 8.13 22.49 -4.36
N VAL A 47 8.60 21.44 -5.02
CA VAL A 47 10.04 21.11 -5.02
C VAL A 47 10.81 22.22 -5.70
N THR A 48 10.38 22.67 -6.89
CA THR A 48 11.00 23.78 -7.62
C THR A 48 11.08 25.05 -6.78
N GLU A 49 9.98 25.46 -6.15
CA GLU A 49 9.94 26.62 -5.23
C GLU A 49 10.93 26.46 -4.07
N ARG A 50 11.10 25.25 -3.55
CA ARG A 50 11.98 24.98 -2.40
C ARG A 50 13.47 24.98 -2.74
N VAL A 51 13.82 24.65 -3.99
CA VAL A 51 15.22 24.51 -4.43
C VAL A 51 15.74 25.69 -5.23
N GLU A 52 14.90 26.71 -5.47
CA GLU A 52 15.21 27.88 -6.30
C GLU A 52 16.53 28.57 -5.91
N TYR A 53 16.81 28.65 -4.60
CA TYR A 53 17.98 29.33 -4.03
C TYR A 53 19.23 28.46 -3.89
N LEU A 54 19.17 27.18 -4.29
CA LEU A 54 20.31 26.27 -4.19
C LEU A 54 21.27 26.47 -5.37
N ASP A 55 22.53 26.14 -5.14
CA ASP A 55 23.51 26.07 -6.22
C ASP A 55 23.06 25.06 -7.29
N PRO A 56 23.37 25.30 -8.59
CA PRO A 56 22.84 24.49 -9.68
C PRO A 56 23.03 22.96 -9.51
N PRO A 57 24.19 22.44 -9.07
CA PRO A 57 24.37 21.01 -8.89
C PRO A 57 23.40 20.40 -7.84
N ASP A 58 23.21 21.09 -6.71
CA ASP A 58 22.34 20.63 -5.63
C ASP A 58 20.87 20.73 -6.04
N ARG A 59 20.51 21.81 -6.74
CA ARG A 59 19.18 22.00 -7.30
C ARG A 59 18.82 20.86 -8.27
N ASP A 60 19.70 20.57 -9.22
CA ASP A 60 19.46 19.56 -10.25
C ASP A 60 19.37 18.16 -9.64
N MET A 61 20.20 17.84 -8.64
CA MET A 61 20.10 16.60 -7.88
C MET A 61 18.74 16.44 -7.19
N ARG A 62 18.24 17.50 -6.56
CA ARG A 62 16.95 17.50 -5.85
C ARG A 62 15.76 17.35 -6.81
N LEU A 63 15.79 18.05 -7.94
CA LEU A 63 14.77 17.92 -8.98
C LEU A 63 14.76 16.51 -9.57
N ALA A 64 15.94 15.95 -9.88
CA ALA A 64 16.05 14.58 -10.38
C ALA A 64 15.55 13.55 -9.35
N HIS A 65 15.78 13.78 -8.06
CA HIS A 65 15.23 12.92 -7.01
C HIS A 65 13.70 13.00 -6.94
N ALA A 66 13.12 14.18 -7.10
CA ALA A 66 11.67 14.35 -7.13
C ALA A 66 11.03 13.60 -8.29
N GLU A 67 11.59 13.66 -9.49
CA GLU A 67 11.08 12.87 -10.63
C GLU A 67 11.20 11.37 -10.38
N ARG A 68 12.33 10.88 -9.86
CA ARG A 68 12.47 9.46 -9.48
C ARG A 68 11.40 9.00 -8.47
N LEU A 69 11.02 9.88 -7.54
CA LEU A 69 9.94 9.59 -6.59
C LEU A 69 8.57 9.53 -7.25
N ILE A 70 8.29 10.41 -8.21
CA ILE A 70 7.05 10.37 -9.00
C ILE A 70 7.02 9.08 -9.84
N ASP A 71 8.09 8.76 -10.54
CA ASP A 71 8.20 7.56 -11.38
C ASP A 71 7.99 6.27 -10.58
N ALA A 72 8.50 6.20 -9.35
CA ALA A 72 8.35 5.06 -8.46
C ALA A 72 6.89 4.81 -7.99
N LEU A 73 5.99 5.77 -8.22
CA LEU A 73 4.56 5.66 -7.95
C LEU A 73 3.75 5.29 -9.19
N MET A 74 4.35 5.35 -10.38
CA MET A 74 3.68 5.06 -11.66
C MET A 74 3.70 3.56 -11.98
N ILE A 75 2.75 3.14 -12.81
CA ILE A 75 2.79 1.82 -13.46
C ILE A 75 3.86 1.86 -14.56
N ASP A 76 5.00 1.23 -14.30
CA ASP A 76 6.02 0.89 -15.30
C ASP A 76 5.56 -0.30 -16.17
N PRO A 77 5.46 -0.16 -17.50
CA PRO A 77 4.93 -1.21 -18.39
C PRO A 77 5.82 -2.46 -18.49
N ILE A 78 7.11 -2.36 -18.19
CA ILE A 78 8.05 -3.48 -18.25
C ILE A 78 8.04 -4.21 -16.91
N ARG A 79 8.14 -3.48 -15.80
CA ARG A 79 8.16 -4.07 -14.44
C ARG A 79 6.81 -4.64 -14.02
N HIS A 80 5.73 -4.09 -14.56
CA HIS A 80 4.36 -4.45 -14.20
C HIS A 80 3.62 -5.12 -15.36
N LEU A 81 4.34 -5.79 -16.25
CA LEU A 81 3.76 -6.56 -17.35
C LEU A 81 2.73 -7.59 -16.84
N GLU A 82 3.05 -8.24 -15.73
CA GLU A 82 2.23 -9.28 -15.06
C GLU A 82 1.29 -8.73 -13.99
N LEU A 83 1.06 -7.41 -13.94
CA LEU A 83 0.24 -6.77 -12.91
C LEU A 83 -1.21 -7.24 -12.99
N ASP A 84 -1.73 -7.89 -11.94
CA ASP A 84 -3.15 -8.26 -11.88
C ASP A 84 -4.02 -6.99 -11.90
N LEU A 85 -4.64 -6.71 -13.06
CA LEU A 85 -5.42 -5.49 -13.27
C LEU A 85 -6.76 -5.56 -12.55
N ASP A 86 -7.33 -6.75 -12.33
CA ASP A 86 -8.57 -6.90 -11.58
C ASP A 86 -8.33 -6.56 -10.11
N ALA A 87 -7.24 -7.07 -9.54
CA ALA A 87 -6.85 -6.77 -8.16
C ALA A 87 -6.48 -5.29 -7.99
N TYR A 88 -5.71 -4.73 -8.92
CA TYR A 88 -5.40 -3.30 -8.94
C TYR A 88 -6.66 -2.44 -8.99
N ARG A 89 -7.61 -2.73 -9.90
CA ARG A 89 -8.88 -1.99 -10.04
C ARG A 89 -9.73 -2.11 -8.77
N ALA A 90 -9.84 -3.32 -8.21
CA ALA A 90 -10.56 -3.55 -6.95
C ALA A 90 -10.05 -2.66 -5.81
N VAL A 91 -8.72 -2.57 -5.64
CA VAL A 91 -8.11 -1.74 -4.61
C VAL A 91 -8.24 -0.25 -4.92
N ARG A 92 -8.00 0.15 -6.17
CA ARG A 92 -8.17 1.53 -6.67
C ARG A 92 -9.58 2.06 -6.39
N ASP A 93 -10.59 1.25 -6.71
CA ASP A 93 -12.00 1.63 -6.61
C ASP A 93 -12.53 1.50 -5.17
N GLY A 94 -11.70 1.01 -4.24
CA GLY A 94 -12.08 0.85 -2.84
C GLY A 94 -13.14 -0.22 -2.63
N ALA A 95 -13.10 -1.30 -3.41
CA ALA A 95 -14.03 -2.42 -3.29
C ALA A 95 -14.02 -2.99 -1.86
N PRO A 96 -15.14 -3.53 -1.36
CA PRO A 96 -15.23 -4.08 -0.01
C PRO A 96 -14.50 -5.41 0.06
N ILE A 97 -13.21 -5.34 0.40
CA ILE A 97 -12.33 -6.49 0.55
C ILE A 97 -12.46 -7.05 1.98
N GLU A 98 -12.68 -8.36 2.08
CA GLU A 98 -12.86 -9.07 3.35
C GLU A 98 -11.69 -10.03 3.59
N PHE A 99 -11.34 -10.29 4.85
CA PHE A 99 -10.37 -11.32 5.17
C PHE A 99 -11.05 -12.70 5.20
N ASP A 100 -10.58 -13.61 4.35
CA ASP A 100 -10.98 -15.02 4.34
C ASP A 100 -10.06 -15.81 5.27
N ALA A 101 -10.61 -16.29 6.38
CA ALA A 101 -9.86 -17.00 7.42
C ALA A 101 -9.38 -18.39 6.96
N ASP A 102 -10.13 -19.06 6.10
CA ASP A 102 -9.80 -20.41 5.62
C ASP A 102 -8.59 -20.34 4.67
N ARG A 103 -8.58 -19.31 3.82
CA ARG A 103 -7.49 -19.05 2.86
C ARG A 103 -6.38 -18.17 3.41
N ARG A 104 -6.55 -17.62 4.63
CA ARG A 104 -5.66 -16.64 5.27
C ARG A 104 -5.25 -15.51 4.33
N THR A 105 -6.22 -14.97 3.60
CA THR A 105 -5.95 -13.95 2.57
C THR A 105 -7.12 -12.98 2.46
N TYR A 106 -6.84 -11.78 1.99
CA TYR A 106 -7.90 -10.83 1.69
C TYR A 106 -8.53 -11.18 0.34
N VAL A 107 -9.85 -11.11 0.24
CA VAL A 107 -10.59 -11.46 -0.97
C VAL A 107 -11.66 -10.42 -1.27
N LEU A 108 -11.83 -10.13 -2.55
CA LEU A 108 -13.03 -9.48 -3.05
C LEU A 108 -14.02 -10.56 -3.50
N ARG A 109 -15.15 -10.67 -2.78
CA ARG A 109 -16.24 -11.57 -3.15
C ARG A 109 -17.02 -10.99 -4.31
N ARG A 110 -17.13 -11.77 -5.39
CA ARG A 110 -17.80 -11.36 -6.64
C ARG A 110 -19.00 -12.27 -6.90
N PRO A 111 -20.21 -11.73 -7.14
CA PRO A 111 -21.36 -12.57 -7.47
C PRO A 111 -21.10 -13.41 -8.70
N ARG A 112 -21.34 -14.73 -8.61
CA ARG A 112 -21.21 -15.69 -9.73
C ARG A 112 -19.80 -15.78 -10.36
N ARG A 113 -18.76 -15.35 -9.62
CA ARG A 113 -17.36 -15.47 -10.02
C ARG A 113 -16.54 -15.97 -8.85
N GLU A 114 -15.38 -16.53 -9.15
CA GLU A 114 -14.44 -16.90 -8.10
C GLU A 114 -14.00 -15.65 -7.30
N PRO A 115 -13.87 -15.78 -5.97
CA PRO A 115 -13.32 -14.71 -5.13
C PRO A 115 -11.95 -14.30 -5.65
N LEU A 116 -11.75 -12.99 -5.82
CA LEU A 116 -10.48 -12.44 -6.27
C LEU A 116 -9.56 -12.26 -5.05
N PRO A 117 -8.44 -12.98 -4.95
CA PRO A 117 -7.48 -12.75 -3.87
C PRO A 117 -6.79 -11.40 -4.05
N ILE A 118 -6.71 -10.63 -2.98
CA ILE A 118 -5.98 -9.38 -2.90
C ILE A 118 -4.86 -9.59 -1.88
N ARG A 119 -3.61 -9.45 -2.30
CA ARG A 119 -2.46 -9.65 -1.41
C ARG A 119 -1.83 -8.31 -1.06
N PRO A 120 -1.88 -7.87 0.21
CA PRO A 120 -1.08 -6.75 0.66
C PRO A 120 0.41 -6.97 0.35
N GLY A 121 1.11 -5.90 0.00
CA GLY A 121 2.53 -5.95 -0.36
C GLY A 121 2.84 -6.29 -1.82
N LEU A 122 1.89 -6.82 -2.59
CA LEU A 122 2.08 -7.00 -4.03
C LEU A 122 1.90 -5.69 -4.81
N PRO A 123 2.49 -5.56 -6.02
CA PRO A 123 2.43 -4.33 -6.82
C PRO A 123 1.01 -3.84 -7.10
N GLU A 124 0.08 -4.74 -7.43
CA GLU A 124 -1.32 -4.43 -7.70
C GLU A 124 -2.02 -3.77 -6.52
N HIS A 125 -1.78 -4.25 -5.30
CA HIS A 125 -2.32 -3.65 -4.09
C HIS A 125 -1.69 -2.28 -3.84
N ARG A 126 -0.35 -2.19 -3.88
CA ARG A 126 0.36 -0.93 -3.62
C ARG A 126 -0.04 0.17 -4.62
N LEU A 127 -0.03 -0.15 -5.92
CA LEU A 127 -0.39 0.79 -6.98
C LEU A 127 -1.89 1.12 -6.94
N GLY A 128 -2.75 0.17 -6.57
CA GLY A 128 -4.17 0.41 -6.37
C GLY A 128 -4.43 1.39 -5.22
N VAL A 129 -3.74 1.23 -4.08
CA VAL A 129 -3.81 2.18 -2.96
C VAL A 129 -3.34 3.56 -3.39
N ILE A 130 -2.19 3.67 -4.08
CA ILE A 130 -1.67 4.93 -4.60
C ILE A 130 -2.72 5.63 -5.48
N ALA A 131 -3.28 4.91 -6.45
CA ALA A 131 -4.29 5.43 -7.37
C ALA A 131 -5.56 5.89 -6.65
N ARG A 132 -6.01 5.13 -5.64
CA ARG A 132 -7.17 5.49 -4.81
C ARG A 132 -6.93 6.78 -4.05
N LEU A 133 -5.79 6.90 -3.37
CA LEU A 133 -5.45 8.08 -2.58
C LEU A 133 -5.28 9.32 -3.47
N ALA A 134 -4.68 9.15 -4.65
CA ALA A 134 -4.60 10.21 -5.65
C ALA A 134 -6.00 10.64 -6.13
N GLY A 135 -6.89 9.68 -6.40
CA GLY A 135 -8.29 9.95 -6.76
C GLY A 135 -9.10 10.64 -5.64
N LEU A 136 -8.72 10.44 -4.39
CA LEU A 136 -9.26 11.17 -3.23
C LEU A 136 -8.63 12.56 -3.02
N GLY A 137 -7.69 12.97 -3.88
CA GLY A 137 -7.05 14.29 -3.84
C GLY A 137 -5.94 14.43 -2.80
N LEU A 138 -5.35 13.33 -2.32
CA LEU A 138 -4.22 13.40 -1.40
C LEU A 138 -2.96 13.93 -2.10
N ARG A 139 -2.10 14.57 -1.32
CA ARG A 139 -0.79 15.04 -1.79
C ARG A 139 0.18 13.86 -1.96
N LEU A 140 1.13 14.00 -2.88
CA LEU A 140 2.09 12.95 -3.21
C LEU A 140 2.89 12.46 -1.98
N GLU A 141 3.25 13.36 -1.07
CA GLU A 141 3.95 13.02 0.18
C GLU A 141 3.07 12.19 1.12
N GLN A 142 1.77 12.47 1.18
CA GLN A 142 0.82 11.69 1.99
C GLN A 142 0.59 10.31 1.38
N ILE A 143 0.48 10.25 0.06
CA ILE A 143 0.35 9.00 -0.70
C ILE A 143 1.55 8.08 -0.43
N GLN A 144 2.78 8.61 -0.44
CA GLN A 144 3.99 7.84 -0.17
C GLN A 144 3.98 7.18 1.21
N VAL A 145 3.64 7.94 2.25
CA VAL A 145 3.61 7.42 3.63
C VAL A 145 2.61 6.27 3.76
N VAL A 146 1.42 6.41 3.18
CA VAL A 146 0.39 5.36 3.25
C VAL A 146 0.76 4.14 2.39
N ALA A 147 1.35 4.36 1.21
CA ALA A 147 1.79 3.27 0.35
C ALA A 147 2.95 2.45 0.96
N LEU A 148 3.86 3.09 1.70
CA LEU A 148 4.95 2.41 2.40
C LEU A 148 4.46 1.60 3.60
N THR A 149 3.54 2.17 4.39
CA THR A 149 2.98 1.47 5.56
C THR A 149 2.11 0.29 5.15
N THR A 150 1.28 0.43 4.11
CA THR A 150 0.43 -0.67 3.60
C THR A 150 1.21 -1.81 2.95
N ALA A 151 2.42 -1.56 2.43
CA ALA A 151 3.34 -2.62 2.00
C ALA A 151 3.98 -3.38 3.18
N GLN A 152 4.02 -2.78 4.37
CA GLN A 152 4.60 -3.35 5.59
C GLN A 152 3.57 -4.01 6.53
N VAL A 153 2.27 -3.88 6.26
CA VAL A 153 1.24 -4.59 7.02
C VAL A 153 1.22 -6.07 6.60
N LYS A 154 2.19 -6.82 7.12
CA LYS A 154 1.90 -8.18 7.59
C LYS A 154 0.78 -8.04 8.60
N ALA A 155 -0.28 -8.84 8.49
CA ALA A 155 -1.41 -8.71 9.39
C ALA A 155 -0.90 -8.82 10.85
N PRO A 156 -1.41 -8.01 11.80
CA PRO A 156 -1.02 -8.11 13.22
C PRO A 156 -1.17 -9.52 13.81
N ASN A 157 -1.96 -10.37 13.14
CA ASN A 157 -2.22 -11.76 13.53
C ASN A 157 -1.29 -12.78 12.84
N GLU A 158 -0.41 -12.38 11.92
CA GLU A 158 0.54 -13.28 11.24
C GLU A 158 1.85 -13.47 12.03
N GLN A 159 2.13 -12.63 13.02
CA GLN A 159 3.28 -12.76 13.94
C GLN A 159 2.91 -13.32 15.31
N ALA A 160 1.62 -13.48 15.61
CA ALA A 160 1.22 -14.21 16.81
C ALA A 160 1.38 -15.70 16.52
N GLU A 161 2.54 -16.27 16.88
CA GLU A 161 2.57 -17.69 17.23
C GLU A 161 1.40 -17.91 18.21
N PRO A 162 0.46 -18.83 17.91
CA PRO A 162 -0.54 -19.18 18.90
C PRO A 162 0.25 -19.65 20.13
N PRO A 163 0.03 -19.06 21.33
CA PRO A 163 0.76 -19.48 22.51
C PRO A 163 0.54 -20.98 22.67
N ALA A 164 1.63 -21.74 22.77
CA ALA A 164 1.61 -23.20 22.87
C ALA A 164 0.79 -23.72 24.08
N THR A 165 0.38 -22.81 24.97
CA THR A 165 -0.46 -23.09 26.12
C THR A 165 -1.45 -21.94 26.28
N THR A 166 -2.72 -22.29 26.47
CA THR A 166 -3.74 -21.35 26.93
C THR A 166 -3.24 -20.74 28.26
N PRO A 167 -3.05 -19.42 28.37
CA PRO A 167 -2.61 -18.83 29.62
C PRO A 167 -3.70 -19.05 30.66
N VAL A 168 -3.41 -19.86 31.68
CA VAL A 168 -4.28 -20.03 32.83
C VAL A 168 -4.30 -18.70 33.58
N VAL A 169 -5.36 -17.93 33.42
CA VAL A 169 -5.61 -16.72 34.19
C VAL A 169 -5.90 -17.15 35.63
N ARG A 170 -4.85 -17.21 36.46
CA ARG A 170 -5.02 -17.30 37.91
C ARG A 170 -5.48 -15.94 38.39
N ARG A 171 -6.73 -15.88 38.85
CA ARG A 171 -7.35 -14.74 39.52
C ARG A 171 -6.54 -14.40 40.77
N GLY A 172 -5.53 -13.55 40.62
CA GLY A 172 -4.78 -12.98 41.74
C GLY A 172 -5.71 -12.10 42.55
N THR A 173 -5.88 -12.43 43.83
CA THR A 173 -6.61 -11.59 44.78
C THR A 173 -5.86 -10.27 44.93
N THR A 174 -6.47 -9.17 44.49
CA THR A 174 -5.93 -7.83 44.67
C THR A 174 -5.85 -7.52 46.17
N LYS A 175 -4.63 -7.38 46.70
CA LYS A 175 -4.38 -6.81 48.03
C LYS A 175 -4.94 -5.38 48.06
N PRO A 176 -5.65 -4.97 49.13
CA PRO A 176 -6.14 -3.60 49.26
C PRO A 176 -4.96 -2.65 49.49
N SER A 177 -4.83 -1.66 48.61
CA SER A 177 -3.95 -0.52 48.77
C SER A 177 -4.38 0.28 50.00
N ARG A 178 -3.52 0.29 51.02
CA ARG A 178 -3.75 1.00 52.28
C ARG A 178 -3.48 2.49 52.07
N SER A 179 -4.52 3.28 52.32
CA SER A 179 -4.56 4.72 52.54
C SER A 179 -3.31 5.29 53.24
N GLY A 180 -2.72 6.32 52.63
CA GLY A 180 -1.68 7.17 53.21
C GLY A 180 -1.79 8.60 52.69
N ILE A 181 -2.81 9.33 53.14
CA ILE A 181 -2.95 10.78 52.90
C ILE A 181 -1.92 11.49 53.78
N HIS A 182 -0.79 11.93 53.20
CA HIS A 182 0.08 12.91 53.83
C HIS A 182 -0.24 14.31 53.30
N ARG A 183 -0.93 15.11 54.13
CA ARG A 183 -1.10 16.56 53.97
C ARG A 183 0.24 17.27 54.18
N PRO A 184 0.65 18.22 53.32
CA PRO A 184 1.77 19.11 53.62
C PRO A 184 1.32 20.26 54.53
N HIS A 185 1.94 20.38 55.70
CA HIS A 185 1.81 21.56 56.56
C HIS A 185 2.62 22.73 55.97
N ARG A 186 1.90 23.72 55.45
CA ARG A 186 2.44 25.00 54.97
C ARG A 186 2.66 25.93 56.17
N ARG A 187 3.89 26.03 56.70
CA ARG A 187 4.27 27.09 57.66
C ARG A 187 4.60 28.37 56.89
N ARG A 188 3.74 29.37 57.08
CA ARG A 188 3.85 30.73 56.54
C ARG A 188 4.75 31.52 57.50
N ALA A 189 5.89 32.00 57.02
CA ALA A 189 6.72 32.97 57.71
C ALA A 189 5.99 34.33 57.78
N GLN A 190 5.90 34.90 58.98
CA GLN A 190 5.58 36.31 59.19
C GLN A 190 6.87 37.07 59.55
N ARG A 191 7.06 38.21 58.89
CA ARG A 191 8.12 39.21 59.07
C ARG A 191 7.73 40.21 60.17
N GLY A 192 8.75 40.71 60.89
CA GLY A 192 8.80 42.01 61.59
C GLY A 192 8.16 42.02 62.99
N ARG A 193 8.75 42.62 64.02
CA ARG A 193 9.75 43.69 64.12
C ARG A 193 10.76 43.35 65.22
#